data_AF-A0A8T4LYX3-F1
#
_entry.id   AF-A0A8T4LYX3-F1
#
_cell.length_a   1.000
_cell.length_b   1.000
_cell.length_c   1.000
_cell.angle_alpha   90.00
_cell.angle_beta   90.00
_cell.angle_gamma   90.00
#
_symmetry.space_group_name_H-M   'P 1'
#
loop_
_entity.id
_entity.type
_entity.pdbx_description
1 polymer ?
#
loop_
_entity_poly.entity_id
_entity_poly.type
_entity_poly.pdbx_seq_one_letter_code
_entity_poly.pdbx_strand_id
1 'polypeptide(L)'
;MIIHIELTIHKNYAPENILIRVNNPQGLPEINADCKADIISNQLNVEDKPLVSLKSVYDFIDPGIWNYQKGDKGFYLIETGFKNYAGEFEIKIVCYSPGYSGVSYTIINNTNMPCELQSNGKFLIC
;
A
#
# COMPACT_ATOMS: atom_id res chain seq x y z
N MET A 1 -12.79 -32.17 21.95
CA MET A 1 -12.31 -30.77 21.82
C MET A 1 -11.50 -30.69 20.55
N ILE A 2 -12.10 -30.19 19.47
CA ILE A 2 -11.47 -30.16 18.14
C ILE A 2 -10.70 -28.83 18.09
N ILE A 3 -9.39 -28.91 18.09
CA ILE A 3 -8.53 -27.74 17.87
C ILE A 3 -8.65 -27.43 16.38
N HIS A 4 -9.44 -26.43 16.03
CA HIS A 4 -9.40 -25.83 14.69
C HIS A 4 -8.08 -25.06 14.59
N ILE A 5 -7.08 -25.68 13.98
CA ILE A 5 -5.91 -24.98 13.50
C ILE A 5 -6.35 -24.34 12.19
N GLU A 6 -6.84 -23.10 12.24
CA GLU A 6 -6.90 -22.25 11.05
C GLU A 6 -5.45 -21.97 10.65
N LEU A 7 -4.89 -22.86 9.82
CA LEU A 7 -3.75 -22.54 8.99
C LEU A 7 -4.24 -21.45 8.03
N THR A 8 -4.13 -20.20 8.46
CA THR A 8 -4.17 -19.04 7.57
C THR A 8 -2.97 -19.21 6.65
N ILE A 9 -3.17 -19.96 5.56
CA ILE A 9 -2.28 -19.94 4.40
C ILE A 9 -2.41 -18.50 3.90
N HIS A 10 -1.66 -17.57 4.50
CA HIS A 10 -1.46 -16.23 3.98
C HIS A 10 -0.95 -16.47 2.58
N LYS A 11 -1.87 -16.29 1.66
CA LYS A 11 -1.67 -16.43 0.24
C LYS A 11 -0.56 -15.41 -0.09
N ASN A 12 0.68 -15.90 -0.26
CA ASN A 12 1.92 -15.14 -0.54
C ASN A 12 1.89 -14.44 -1.91
N TYR A 13 0.75 -13.87 -2.30
CA TYR A 13 0.66 -13.14 -3.54
C TYR A 13 1.17 -11.73 -3.34
N ALA A 14 1.85 -11.22 -4.36
CA ALA A 14 2.13 -9.80 -4.43
C ALA A 14 0.80 -9.02 -4.47
N PRO A 15 0.70 -7.91 -3.73
CA PRO A 15 -0.49 -7.09 -3.73
C PRO A 15 -0.74 -6.54 -5.14
N GLU A 16 -1.98 -6.59 -5.60
CA GLU A 16 -2.39 -6.04 -6.90
C GLU A 16 -2.56 -4.52 -6.79
N ASN A 17 -2.93 -4.04 -5.61
CA ASN A 17 -3.11 -2.64 -5.29
C ASN A 17 -2.54 -2.32 -3.91
N ILE A 18 -1.88 -1.18 -3.79
CA ILE A 18 -1.37 -0.65 -2.53
C ILE A 18 -1.94 0.73 -2.34
N LEU A 19 -2.63 0.91 -1.22
CA LEU A 19 -3.03 2.20 -0.70
C LEU A 19 -2.05 2.59 0.39
N ILE A 20 -1.54 3.82 0.35
CA ILE A 20 -0.68 4.38 1.39
C ILE A 20 -1.29 5.65 1.96
N ARG A 21 -1.06 5.93 3.24
CA ARG A 21 -1.32 7.24 3.84
C ARG A 21 -0.02 7.97 4.13
N VAL A 22 0.07 9.20 3.63
CA VAL A 22 1.18 10.10 3.93
C VAL A 22 0.74 11.10 4.98
N ASN A 23 1.55 11.24 6.04
CA ASN A 23 1.36 12.25 7.06
C ASN A 23 2.56 13.21 7.07
N ASN A 24 2.30 14.47 7.37
CA ASN A 24 3.32 15.47 7.62
C ASN A 24 3.98 15.26 9.00
N PRO A 25 5.07 15.99 9.34
CA PRO A 25 5.75 15.86 10.63
C PRO A 25 4.86 16.11 11.86
N GLN A 26 3.74 16.83 11.71
CA GLN A 26 2.75 17.08 12.75
C GLN A 26 1.74 15.94 12.91
N GLY A 27 1.87 14.85 12.12
CA GLY A 27 0.97 13.70 12.13
C GLY A 27 -0.36 13.94 11.43
N LEU A 28 -0.49 15.02 10.65
CA LEU A 28 -1.68 15.34 9.87
C LEU A 28 -1.54 14.81 8.44
N PRO A 29 -2.63 14.50 7.72
CA PRO A 29 -2.56 14.07 6.33
C PRO A 29 -1.80 15.06 5.43
N GLU A 30 -0.87 14.55 4.62
CA GLU A 30 -0.16 15.32 3.59
C GLU A 30 -0.86 15.13 2.24
N ILE A 31 -1.37 16.21 1.66
CA ILE A 31 -2.24 16.17 0.49
C ILE A 31 -1.52 16.45 -0.83
N ASN A 32 -0.27 16.91 -0.77
CA ASN A 32 0.54 17.27 -1.93
C ASN A 32 1.91 16.58 -1.93
N ALA A 33 2.00 15.40 -1.31
CA ALA A 33 3.18 14.57 -1.41
C ALA A 33 3.40 14.10 -2.86
N ASP A 34 4.66 14.09 -3.27
CA ASP A 34 5.12 13.48 -4.51
C ASP A 34 5.57 12.06 -4.21
N CYS A 35 4.74 11.09 -4.61
CA CYS A 35 4.94 9.68 -4.31
C CYS A 35 5.18 8.89 -5.58
N LYS A 36 6.23 8.05 -5.56
CA LYS A 36 6.58 7.14 -6.65
C LYS A 36 7.01 5.79 -6.11
N ALA A 37 6.95 4.77 -6.96
CA ALA A 37 7.37 3.44 -6.60
C ALA A 37 8.14 2.71 -7.69
N ASP A 38 9.08 1.90 -7.25
CA ASP A 38 9.74 0.89 -8.07
C ASP A 38 9.10 -0.46 -7.77
N ILE A 39 8.76 -1.22 -8.80
CA ILE A 39 8.13 -2.54 -8.71
C ILE A 39 9.02 -3.53 -9.45
N ILE A 40 9.61 -4.46 -8.71
CA ILE A 40 10.62 -5.39 -9.19
C ILE A 40 10.14 -6.82 -8.94
N SER A 41 10.19 -7.66 -9.97
CA SER A 41 9.90 -9.09 -9.93
C SER A 41 10.49 -9.76 -11.18
N ASN A 42 10.32 -11.08 -11.29
CA ASN A 42 10.68 -11.80 -12.51
C ASN A 42 9.77 -11.48 -13.73
N GLN A 43 8.60 -10.84 -13.54
CA GLN A 43 7.66 -10.52 -14.62
C GLN A 43 7.63 -9.04 -14.99
N LEU A 44 7.99 -8.18 -14.04
CA LEU A 44 7.83 -6.74 -14.12
C LEU A 44 9.06 -6.09 -13.50
N ASN A 45 9.58 -5.08 -14.20
CA ASN A 45 10.54 -4.14 -13.66
C ASN A 45 10.08 -2.74 -14.07
N VAL A 46 9.46 -2.02 -13.14
CA VAL A 46 8.92 -0.68 -13.36
C VAL A 46 9.59 0.26 -12.38
N GLU A 47 10.16 1.35 -12.88
CA GLU A 47 10.85 2.37 -12.07
C GLU A 47 10.03 3.66 -12.06
N ASP A 48 10.11 4.40 -10.95
CA ASP A 48 9.51 5.74 -10.79
C ASP A 48 8.00 5.81 -11.14
N LYS A 49 7.24 4.74 -10.89
CA LYS A 49 5.80 4.72 -11.16
C LYS A 49 5.08 5.67 -10.20
N PRO A 50 4.39 6.71 -10.68
CA PRO A 50 3.72 7.67 -9.81
C PRO A 50 2.53 7.02 -9.10
N LEU A 51 2.33 7.38 -7.84
CA LEU A 51 1.11 7.05 -7.10
C LEU A 51 0.03 8.10 -7.37
N VAL A 52 -1.22 7.66 -7.41
CA VAL A 52 -2.37 8.53 -7.65
C VAL A 52 -2.92 9.03 -6.31
N SER A 53 -2.90 10.35 -6.11
CA SER A 53 -3.54 10.97 -4.94
C SER A 53 -5.06 10.79 -5.01
N LEU A 54 -5.65 10.30 -3.92
CA LEU A 54 -7.08 10.11 -3.81
C LEU A 54 -7.74 11.35 -3.19
N LYS A 55 -8.91 11.71 -3.74
CA LYS A 55 -9.76 12.75 -3.15
C LYS A 55 -10.48 12.22 -1.91
N SER A 56 -10.85 10.95 -1.93
CA SER A 56 -11.43 10.24 -0.79
C SER A 56 -11.01 8.77 -0.83
N VAL A 57 -10.73 8.21 0.33
CA VAL A 57 -10.43 6.78 0.46
C VAL A 57 -11.65 5.88 0.25
N TYR A 58 -12.85 6.44 0.45
CA TYR A 58 -14.12 5.70 0.33
C TYR A 58 -14.47 5.34 -1.11
N ASP A 59 -13.75 5.88 -2.10
CA ASP A 59 -13.85 5.42 -3.49
C ASP A 59 -13.30 3.99 -3.67
N PHE A 60 -12.49 3.50 -2.72
CA PHE A 60 -11.80 2.21 -2.80
C PHE A 60 -12.05 1.29 -1.60
N ILE A 61 -12.47 1.83 -0.46
CA ILE A 61 -12.73 1.07 0.76
C ILE A 61 -14.18 1.30 1.21
N ASP A 62 -14.87 0.20 1.54
CA ASP A 62 -16.21 0.29 2.13
C ASP A 62 -16.15 0.96 3.52
N PRO A 63 -16.85 2.10 3.72
CA PRO A 63 -16.89 2.78 5.01
C PRO A 63 -17.45 1.92 6.16
N GLY A 64 -18.24 0.89 5.87
CA GLY A 64 -18.75 -0.07 6.85
C GLY A 64 -17.70 -1.07 7.34
N ILE A 65 -16.63 -1.28 6.56
CA ILE A 65 -15.51 -2.19 6.90
C ILE A 65 -14.39 -1.41 7.61
N TRP A 66 -14.19 -0.14 7.25
CA TRP A 66 -13.09 0.66 7.79
C TRP A 66 -13.54 2.01 8.34
N ASN A 67 -13.60 2.11 9.67
CA ASN A 67 -14.07 3.31 10.36
C ASN A 67 -12.93 4.31 10.59
N TYR A 68 -12.63 5.12 9.57
CA TYR A 68 -11.46 6.01 9.59
C TYR A 68 -11.74 7.32 10.36
N GLN A 69 -11.43 7.34 11.66
CA GLN A 69 -11.58 8.54 12.51
C GLN A 69 -10.55 9.66 12.23
N LYS A 70 -9.57 9.45 11.34
CA LYS A 70 -8.40 10.34 11.18
C LYS A 70 -8.35 11.14 9.87
N GLY A 71 -9.48 11.28 9.17
CA GLY A 71 -9.60 12.07 7.94
C GLY A 71 -9.43 11.27 6.65
N ASP A 72 -10.06 11.73 5.57
CA ASP A 72 -10.24 11.08 4.27
C ASP A 72 -9.20 11.49 3.21
N LYS A 73 -8.22 12.29 3.60
CA LYS A 73 -7.20 12.90 2.73
C LYS A 73 -5.81 12.31 2.95
N GLY A 74 -4.90 12.63 2.05
CA GLY A 74 -3.48 12.22 2.12
C GLY A 74 -3.26 10.74 1.81
N PHE A 75 -4.18 10.16 1.05
CA PHE A 75 -4.10 8.79 0.56
C PHE A 75 -3.62 8.75 -0.87
N TYR A 76 -2.79 7.76 -1.18
CA TYR A 76 -2.18 7.56 -2.48
C TYR A 76 -2.30 6.10 -2.87
N LEU A 77 -2.74 5.84 -4.10
CA LEU A 77 -2.98 4.49 -4.62
C LEU A 77 -1.97 4.16 -5.73
N ILE A 78 -1.51 2.92 -5.74
CA ILE A 78 -0.80 2.33 -6.88
C ILE A 78 -1.34 0.96 -7.21
N GLU A 79 -1.67 0.79 -8.49
CA GLU A 79 -1.87 -0.53 -9.09
C GLU A 79 -0.50 -1.10 -9.44
N THR A 80 -0.16 -2.27 -8.92
CA THR A 80 1.19 -2.84 -9.11
C THR A 80 1.36 -3.50 -10.47
N GLY A 81 0.25 -3.85 -11.13
CA GLY A 81 0.24 -4.63 -12.36
C GLY A 81 0.33 -6.14 -12.14
N PHE A 82 0.50 -6.59 -10.90
CA PHE A 82 0.42 -8.01 -10.55
C PHE A 82 -1.01 -8.54 -10.71
N LYS A 83 -1.13 -9.81 -11.09
CA LYS A 83 -2.41 -10.55 -11.13
C LYS A 83 -2.18 -11.95 -10.61
N ASN A 84 -2.65 -12.24 -9.39
CA ASN A 84 -2.38 -13.51 -8.71
C ASN A 84 -0.89 -13.94 -8.79
N TYR A 85 0.04 -13.00 -8.69
CA TYR A 85 1.48 -13.28 -8.77
C TYR A 85 2.01 -13.79 -7.43
N ALA A 86 2.61 -14.98 -7.38
CA ALA A 86 3.08 -15.62 -6.15
C ALA A 86 4.62 -15.81 -6.09
N GLY A 87 5.35 -15.12 -6.97
CA GLY A 87 6.81 -15.19 -7.00
C GLY A 87 7.48 -14.20 -6.05
N GLU A 88 8.80 -14.11 -6.14
CA GLU A 88 9.57 -13.08 -5.45
C GLU A 88 9.28 -11.71 -6.05
N PHE A 89 9.03 -10.73 -5.20
CA PHE A 89 8.80 -9.36 -5.59
C PHE A 89 9.34 -8.38 -4.56
N GLU A 90 9.63 -7.17 -5.01
CA GLU A 90 10.00 -6.04 -4.17
C GLU A 90 9.32 -4.78 -4.72
N ILE A 91 8.62 -4.07 -3.86
CA ILE A 91 7.98 -2.79 -4.16
C ILE A 91 8.57 -1.76 -3.23
N LYS A 92 9.21 -0.74 -3.79
CA LYS A 92 9.83 0.36 -3.05
C LYS A 92 9.00 1.59 -3.28
N ILE A 93 8.44 2.16 -2.22
CA ILE A 93 7.63 3.37 -2.30
C ILE A 93 8.40 4.48 -1.61
N VAL A 94 8.55 5.61 -2.30
CA VAL A 94 9.13 6.83 -1.73
C VAL A 94 8.13 7.98 -1.91
N CYS A 95 7.94 8.75 -0.84
CA CYS A 95 7.09 9.93 -0.84
C CYS A 95 7.86 11.13 -0.31
N TYR A 96 7.82 12.21 -1.04
CA TYR A 96 8.40 13.49 -0.65
C TYR A 96 7.30 14.47 -0.26
N SER A 97 7.46 15.12 0.89
CA SER A 97 6.61 16.23 1.28
C SER A 97 6.81 17.42 0.32
N PRO A 98 5.84 18.33 0.20
CA PRO A 98 5.97 19.54 -0.60
C PRO A 98 7.28 20.29 -0.31
N GLY A 99 7.98 20.68 -1.39
CA GLY A 99 9.26 21.37 -1.29
C GLY A 99 10.41 20.50 -0.77
N TYR A 100 10.26 19.17 -0.79
CA TYR A 100 11.27 18.20 -0.34
C TYR A 100 11.69 18.37 1.13
N SER A 101 10.77 18.88 1.96
CA SER A 101 10.98 19.12 3.38
C SER A 101 11.02 17.84 4.23
N GLY A 102 10.56 16.72 3.68
CA GLY A 102 10.55 15.41 4.32
C GLY A 102 10.51 14.29 3.28
N VAL A 103 11.00 13.11 3.68
CA VAL A 103 10.96 11.89 2.88
C VAL A 103 10.46 10.73 3.74
N SER A 104 9.54 9.96 3.19
CA SER A 104 9.10 8.67 3.72
C SER A 104 9.43 7.59 2.72
N TYR A 105 9.82 6.42 3.21
CA TYR A 105 10.18 5.28 2.40
C TYR A 105 9.60 4.00 2.99
N THR A 106 9.10 3.12 2.13
CA THR A 106 8.52 1.83 2.53
C THR A 106 8.92 0.77 1.52
N ILE A 107 9.41 -0.37 2.01
CA ILE A 107 9.66 -1.57 1.19
C ILE A 107 8.59 -2.59 1.52
N ILE A 108 7.96 -3.13 0.49
CA ILE A 108 7.03 -4.24 0.58
C ILE A 108 7.61 -5.38 -0.24
N ASN A 109 7.79 -6.54 0.38
CA ASN A 109 8.26 -7.75 -0.29
C ASN A 109 7.68 -9.00 0.40
N ASN A 110 8.12 -10.19 -0.02
CA ASN A 110 7.62 -11.45 0.51
C ASN A 110 7.82 -11.63 2.04
N THR A 111 8.80 -10.96 2.66
CA THR A 111 9.13 -11.10 4.09
C THR A 111 8.82 -9.86 4.92
N ASN A 112 8.58 -8.72 4.27
CA ASN A 112 8.30 -7.44 4.90
C ASN A 112 7.00 -6.86 4.32
N MET A 113 5.90 -7.02 5.06
CA MET A 113 4.61 -6.40 4.77
C MET A 113 4.14 -5.64 6.01
N PRO A 114 4.59 -4.38 6.22
CA PRO A 114 4.30 -3.61 7.43
C PRO A 114 2.86 -3.04 7.47
N CYS A 115 1.96 -3.59 6.67
CA CYS A 115 0.67 -3.00 6.32
C CYS A 115 -0.46 -4.03 6.43
N GLU A 116 -1.71 -3.57 6.52
CA GLU A 116 -2.86 -4.46 6.68
C GLU A 116 -3.27 -5.06 5.33
N LEU A 117 -3.33 -6.39 5.26
CA LEU A 117 -3.77 -7.14 4.08
C LEU A 117 -5.30 -7.25 4.07
N GLN A 118 -5.91 -6.81 2.98
CA GLN A 118 -7.33 -7.02 2.69
C GLN A 118 -7.54 -7.83 1.41
N SER A 119 -8.79 -8.25 1.20
CA SER A 119 -9.22 -8.93 -0.02
C SER A 119 -8.34 -10.15 -0.37
N ASN A 120 -8.07 -11.00 0.62
CA ASN A 120 -7.18 -12.18 0.49
C ASN A 120 -5.73 -11.85 0.09
N GLY A 121 -5.21 -10.70 0.50
CA GLY A 121 -3.82 -10.27 0.26
C GLY A 121 -3.61 -9.52 -1.06
N LYS A 122 -4.69 -9.23 -1.79
CA LYS A 122 -4.63 -8.48 -3.05
C LYS A 122 -4.59 -6.97 -2.86
N PHE A 123 -5.11 -6.50 -1.74
CA PHE A 123 -5.16 -5.08 -1.40
C PHE A 123 -4.33 -4.87 -0.13
N LEU A 124 -3.36 -3.97 -0.19
CA LEU A 124 -2.52 -3.65 0.96
C LEU A 124 -2.78 -2.21 1.39
N ILE A 125 -2.99 -1.99 2.69
CA ILE A 125 -3.23 -0.65 3.25
C ILE A 125 -2.13 -0.26 4.23
N CYS A 126 -1.37 0.74 3.80
CA CYS A 126 -0.45 1.55 4.56
C CYS A 126 -1.02 3.00 4.61
#